data_AF-Q54ZH1-F1
#
_entry.id   AF-Q54ZH1-F1
#
_cell.length_a   1.000
_cell.length_b   1.000
_cell.length_c   1.000
_cell.angle_alpha   90.00
_cell.angle_beta   90.00
_cell.angle_gamma   90.00
#
_symmetry.space_group_name_H-M   'P 1'
#
loop_
_entity.id
_entity.type
_entity.pdbx_description
1 polymer ?
#
loop_
_entity_poly.entity_id
_entity_poly.type
_entity_poly.pdbx_seq_one_letter_code
_entity_poly.pdbx_strand_id
1 'polypeptide(L)'
;MVFKDRTSEFGNLAETLRRKQEQNGTISHKGKKQHSQKSQFSYAAAEISKGVFETSEKLIKLTNMAKNTKLFMDSSAQIEELTFIIKQDIQKLNKDLSSLDQYVKSSRQPNKQTGDHSETIVGFLNLKLSNATKDFKDILEVRTESLKQQQEKKDSFSGYSNTFSSPPGSSHEHPSGNNNSALYKYEMEDDDNSNEHSILMPQELMMHTTDYSSSRLRAAENISSTINQLEGIFTQLANLVSMQGEVIERIDSNMDDSLANISRGHDSLIQTLLNVSSNRSLILKIFLVLIVFIVIFVVFFA
;
A
#
# COMPACT_ATOMS: atom_id res chain seq x y z
N MET A 1 8.54 -21.18 -29.05
CA MET A 1 7.50 -22.21 -28.85
C MET A 1 6.21 -21.68 -29.47
N VAL A 2 5.65 -22.39 -30.46
CA VAL A 2 4.31 -22.08 -30.97
C VAL A 2 3.30 -22.63 -29.95
N PHE A 3 2.67 -21.75 -29.18
CA PHE A 3 1.60 -22.15 -28.27
C PHE A 3 0.35 -22.45 -29.10
N LYS A 4 0.11 -23.74 -29.38
CA LYS A 4 -1.15 -24.18 -29.97
C LYS A 4 -2.22 -24.14 -28.88
N ASP A 5 -3.19 -23.25 -29.02
CA ASP A 5 -4.34 -23.20 -28.12
C ASP A 5 -5.13 -24.52 -28.23
N ARG A 6 -5.04 -25.36 -27.19
CA ARG A 6 -5.77 -26.63 -27.07
C ARG A 6 -7.03 -26.50 -26.21
N THR A 7 -7.46 -25.29 -25.89
CA THR A 7 -8.65 -25.06 -25.06
C THR A 7 -9.90 -25.69 -25.68
N SER A 8 -10.03 -25.64 -27.01
CA SER A 8 -11.13 -26.27 -27.75
C SER A 8 -11.07 -27.80 -27.70
N GLU A 9 -9.88 -28.40 -27.89
CA GLU A 9 -9.66 -29.85 -27.75
C GLU A 9 -10.03 -30.33 -26.34
N PHE A 10 -9.62 -29.57 -25.31
CA PHE A 10 -9.98 -29.84 -23.92
C PHE A 10 -11.49 -29.74 -23.68
N GLY A 11 -12.15 -28.70 -24.19
CA GLY A 11 -13.60 -28.53 -24.08
C GLY A 11 -14.37 -29.71 -24.69
N ASN A 12 -13.97 -30.14 -25.89
CA ASN A 12 -14.57 -31.28 -26.58
C ASN A 12 -14.33 -32.60 -25.82
N LEU A 13 -13.13 -32.81 -25.28
CA LEU A 13 -12.80 -33.98 -24.47
C LEU A 13 -13.63 -34.01 -23.18
N ALA A 14 -13.75 -32.87 -22.49
CA ALA A 14 -14.52 -32.73 -21.26
C ALA A 14 -16.01 -33.02 -21.51
N GLU A 15 -16.57 -32.52 -22.61
CA GLU A 15 -17.95 -32.81 -22.98
C GLU A 15 -18.13 -34.30 -23.33
N THR A 16 -17.17 -34.90 -24.04
CA THR A 16 -17.20 -36.33 -24.37
C THR A 16 -17.12 -37.20 -23.11
N LEU A 17 -16.26 -36.86 -22.16
CA LEU A 17 -16.15 -37.56 -20.87
C LEU A 17 -17.41 -37.40 -20.04
N ARG A 18 -17.99 -36.18 -19.99
CA ARG A 18 -19.26 -35.93 -19.31
C ARG A 18 -20.38 -36.79 -19.91
N ARG A 19 -20.52 -36.83 -21.25
CA ARG A 19 -21.52 -37.69 -21.92
C ARG A 19 -21.31 -39.18 -21.61
N LYS A 20 -20.07 -39.65 -21.57
CA LYS A 20 -19.75 -41.04 -21.16
C LYS A 20 -20.11 -41.32 -19.69
N GLN A 21 -19.86 -40.36 -18.80
CA GLN A 21 -20.19 -40.49 -17.38
C GLN A 21 -21.70 -40.38 -17.11
N GLU A 22 -22.44 -39.62 -17.90
CA GLU A 22 -23.91 -39.56 -17.89
C GLU A 22 -24.50 -40.92 -18.34
N GLN A 23 -23.92 -41.56 -19.37
CA GLN A 23 -24.34 -42.90 -19.83
C GLN A 23 -24.01 -44.02 -18.84
N ASN A 24 -22.91 -43.91 -18.09
CA ASN A 24 -22.52 -44.91 -17.09
C ASN A 24 -23.16 -44.69 -15.70
N GLY A 25 -24.13 -43.79 -15.56
CA GLY A 25 -24.93 -43.62 -14.34
C GLY A 25 -24.15 -43.11 -13.11
N THR A 26 -22.92 -42.60 -13.30
CA THR A 26 -22.02 -42.21 -12.19
C THR A 26 -22.11 -40.75 -11.75
N ILE A 27 -22.89 -39.89 -12.42
CA ILE A 27 -22.99 -38.47 -12.06
C ILE A 27 -24.19 -38.24 -11.15
N SER A 28 -23.94 -38.29 -9.85
CA SER A 28 -24.83 -37.69 -8.85
C SER A 28 -24.76 -36.17 -8.98
N HIS A 29 -25.85 -35.54 -9.42
CA HIS A 29 -26.05 -34.08 -9.51
C HIS A 29 -26.11 -33.38 -8.12
N LYS A 30 -25.10 -33.59 -7.27
CA LYS A 30 -24.92 -32.84 -6.01
C LYS A 30 -23.73 -31.91 -6.08
N GLY A 31 -23.81 -30.94 -6.98
CA GLY A 31 -22.84 -29.85 -7.14
C GLY A 31 -23.52 -28.48 -7.08
N LYS A 32 -24.43 -28.26 -6.13
CA LYS A 32 -24.93 -26.91 -5.86
C LYS A 32 -23.79 -26.12 -5.22
N LYS A 33 -23.17 -25.25 -6.02
CA LYS A 33 -22.38 -24.06 -5.67
C LYS A 33 -22.17 -23.90 -4.15
N GLN A 34 -21.14 -24.51 -3.59
CA GLN A 34 -20.53 -23.93 -2.40
C GLN A 34 -19.87 -22.64 -2.87
N HIS A 35 -20.63 -21.54 -2.87
CA HIS A 35 -20.01 -20.24 -2.73
C HIS A 35 -19.25 -20.30 -1.42
N SER A 36 -17.94 -20.57 -1.52
CA SER A 36 -16.98 -20.45 -0.43
C SER A 36 -17.27 -19.10 0.21
N GLN A 37 -17.87 -19.13 1.40
CA GLN A 37 -17.93 -17.94 2.23
C GLN A 37 -16.48 -17.56 2.43
N LYS A 38 -16.06 -16.44 1.80
CA LYS A 38 -14.70 -15.93 1.90
C LYS A 38 -14.34 -15.97 3.38
N SER A 39 -13.21 -16.59 3.70
CA SER A 39 -12.79 -16.69 5.10
C SER A 39 -12.74 -15.27 5.68
N GLN A 40 -13.01 -15.14 6.98
CA GLN A 40 -12.91 -13.84 7.66
C GLN A 40 -11.55 -13.17 7.39
N PHE A 41 -10.49 -13.98 7.35
CA PHE A 41 -9.16 -13.59 6.90
C PHE A 41 -9.18 -12.96 5.49
N SER A 42 -9.78 -13.63 4.51
CA SER A 42 -9.84 -13.14 3.12
C SER A 42 -10.60 -11.83 3.00
N TYR A 43 -11.66 -11.64 3.79
CA TYR A 43 -12.41 -10.38 3.81
C TYR A 43 -11.56 -9.25 4.40
N ALA A 44 -10.96 -9.45 5.57
CA ALA A 44 -10.11 -8.47 6.22
C ALA A 44 -8.87 -8.13 5.37
N ALA A 45 -8.21 -9.12 4.79
CA ALA A 45 -7.07 -8.92 3.89
C ALA A 45 -7.46 -8.13 2.62
N ALA A 46 -8.64 -8.39 2.05
CA ALA A 46 -9.14 -7.63 0.90
C ALA A 46 -9.47 -6.17 1.27
N GLU A 47 -10.05 -5.93 2.44
CA GLU A 47 -10.33 -4.58 2.94
C GLU A 47 -9.04 -3.79 3.15
N ILE A 48 -8.04 -4.38 3.81
CA ILE A 48 -6.73 -3.75 4.00
C ILE A 48 -6.06 -3.49 2.64
N SER A 49 -6.07 -4.48 1.73
CA SER A 49 -5.50 -4.29 0.39
C SER A 49 -6.17 -3.14 -0.37
N LYS A 50 -7.50 -2.98 -0.24
CA LYS A 50 -8.24 -1.88 -0.86
C LYS A 50 -7.82 -0.54 -0.23
N GLY A 51 -7.76 -0.48 1.10
CA GLY A 51 -7.35 0.75 1.79
C GLY A 51 -5.92 1.16 1.47
N VAL A 52 -4.96 0.21 1.40
CA VAL A 52 -3.58 0.51 0.99
C VAL A 52 -3.52 1.08 -0.44
N PHE A 53 -4.33 0.53 -1.36
CA PHE A 53 -4.42 1.06 -2.72
C PHE A 53 -5.00 2.49 -2.74
N GLU A 54 -6.12 2.72 -2.05
CA GLU A 54 -6.74 4.05 -1.96
C GLU A 54 -5.78 5.08 -1.32
N THR A 55 -5.02 4.69 -0.30
CA THR A 55 -3.98 5.54 0.30
C THR A 55 -2.85 5.83 -0.68
N SER A 56 -2.43 4.85 -1.48
CA SER A 56 -1.41 5.04 -2.52
C SER A 56 -1.87 6.03 -3.60
N GLU A 57 -3.14 5.99 -4.01
CA GLU A 57 -3.70 6.98 -4.94
C GLU A 57 -3.69 8.40 -4.34
N LYS A 58 -4.02 8.54 -3.04
CA LYS A 58 -3.93 9.81 -2.32
C LYS A 58 -2.48 10.30 -2.25
N LEU A 59 -1.50 9.42 -2.02
CA LEU A 59 -0.08 9.77 -2.00
C LEU A 59 0.40 10.32 -3.35
N ILE A 60 -0.05 9.74 -4.46
CA ILE A 60 0.25 10.26 -5.81
C ILE A 60 -0.30 11.68 -5.96
N LYS A 61 -1.56 11.92 -5.53
CA LYS A 61 -2.17 13.26 -5.56
C LYS A 61 -1.39 14.24 -4.68
N LEU A 62 -1.02 13.85 -3.46
CA LEU A 62 -0.22 14.67 -2.56
C LEU A 62 1.15 15.01 -3.14
N THR A 63 1.82 14.03 -3.76
CA THR A 63 3.11 14.21 -4.43
C THR A 63 3.02 15.28 -5.51
N ASN A 64 1.97 15.22 -6.34
CA ASN A 64 1.75 16.20 -7.41
C ASN A 64 1.52 17.60 -6.83
N MET A 65 0.75 17.75 -5.75
CA MET A 65 0.52 19.03 -5.10
C MET A 65 1.77 19.57 -4.40
N ALA A 66 2.51 18.71 -3.69
CA ALA A 66 3.74 19.07 -3.00
C ALA A 66 4.81 19.57 -3.98
N LYS A 67 4.99 18.89 -5.13
CA LYS A 67 5.93 19.30 -6.19
C LYS A 67 5.50 20.57 -6.92
N ASN A 68 4.20 20.77 -7.14
CA ASN A 68 3.67 21.92 -7.88
C ASN A 68 3.44 23.17 -7.02
N THR A 69 3.96 23.23 -5.79
CA THR A 69 3.85 24.42 -4.92
C THR A 69 4.77 25.56 -5.41
N LYS A 70 4.54 26.08 -6.61
CA LYS A 70 5.21 27.30 -7.10
C LYS A 70 4.50 28.54 -6.55
N LEU A 71 5.00 29.00 -5.41
CA LEU A 71 5.00 30.34 -4.82
C LEU A 71 3.69 31.13 -4.60
N PHE A 72 2.59 30.92 -5.34
CA PHE A 72 1.38 31.77 -5.20
C PHE A 72 0.03 31.06 -5.45
N MET A 73 -0.01 29.72 -5.52
CA MET A 73 -1.25 28.97 -5.76
C MET A 73 -1.70 28.21 -4.49
N ASP A 74 -2.96 28.41 -4.13
CA ASP A 74 -3.71 28.03 -2.92
C ASP A 74 -3.85 26.51 -2.65
N SER A 75 -2.78 25.73 -2.84
CA SER A 75 -2.80 24.29 -2.54
C SER A 75 -2.44 23.95 -1.10
N SER A 76 -2.12 24.93 -0.24
CA SER A 76 -1.69 24.64 1.14
C SER A 76 -2.78 23.95 1.95
N ALA A 77 -4.01 24.46 1.89
CA ALA A 77 -5.14 23.88 2.60
C ALA A 77 -5.43 22.44 2.13
N GLN A 78 -5.39 22.19 0.81
CA GLN A 78 -5.61 20.86 0.23
C GLN A 78 -4.48 19.89 0.59
N ILE A 79 -3.22 20.36 0.64
CA ILE A 79 -2.08 19.56 1.09
C ILE A 79 -2.25 19.17 2.56
N GLU A 80 -2.67 20.11 3.41
CA GLU A 80 -2.90 19.86 4.84
C GLU A 80 -4.06 18.88 5.08
N GLU A 81 -5.18 19.05 4.37
CA GLU A 81 -6.32 18.12 4.41
C GLU A 81 -5.90 16.72 3.95
N LEU A 82 -5.25 16.61 2.80
CA LEU A 82 -4.85 15.32 2.25
C LEU A 82 -3.79 14.64 3.12
N THR A 83 -2.88 15.42 3.72
CA THR A 83 -1.91 14.94 4.72
C THR A 83 -2.63 14.36 5.93
N PHE A 84 -3.67 15.04 6.43
CA PHE A 84 -4.46 14.55 7.56
C PHE A 84 -5.21 13.25 7.24
N ILE A 85 -5.84 13.17 6.06
CA ILE A 85 -6.55 11.97 5.61
C ILE A 85 -5.58 10.79 5.47
N ILE A 86 -4.46 10.97 4.78
CA ILE A 86 -3.45 9.92 4.59
C ILE A 86 -2.90 9.44 5.93
N LYS A 87 -2.63 10.36 6.86
CA LYS A 87 -2.20 10.04 8.22
C LYS A 87 -3.22 9.12 8.92
N GLN A 88 -4.51 9.48 8.87
CA GLN A 88 -5.57 8.67 9.46
C GLN A 88 -5.69 7.29 8.79
N ASP A 89 -5.61 7.25 7.46
CA ASP A 89 -5.68 6.01 6.69
C ASP A 89 -4.52 5.07 7.05
N ILE A 90 -3.28 5.57 7.10
CA ILE A 90 -2.10 4.78 7.49
C ILE A 90 -2.24 4.25 8.92
N GLN A 91 -2.73 5.06 9.86
CA GLN A 91 -2.97 4.63 11.25
C GLN A 91 -4.02 3.53 11.33
N LYS A 92 -5.15 3.68 10.61
CA LYS A 92 -6.20 2.66 10.53
C LYS A 92 -5.65 1.37 9.94
N LEU A 93 -4.95 1.46 8.80
CA LEU A 93 -4.36 0.31 8.11
C LEU A 93 -3.35 -0.43 8.98
N ASN A 94 -2.50 0.30 9.71
CA ASN A 94 -1.55 -0.31 10.64
C ASN A 94 -2.26 -1.09 11.77
N LYS A 95 -3.33 -0.53 12.33
CA LYS A 95 -4.14 -1.21 13.35
C LYS A 95 -4.85 -2.45 12.80
N ASP A 96 -5.47 -2.34 11.63
CA ASP A 96 -6.18 -3.44 10.98
C ASP A 96 -5.22 -4.57 10.63
N LEU A 97 -4.02 -4.23 10.12
CA LEU A 97 -2.97 -5.18 9.78
C LEU A 97 -2.37 -5.87 11.00
N SER A 98 -2.20 -5.15 12.10
CA SER A 98 -1.80 -5.73 13.40
C SER A 98 -2.82 -6.74 13.91
N SER A 99 -4.11 -6.40 13.76
CA SER A 99 -5.21 -7.29 14.16
C SER A 99 -5.27 -8.54 13.28
N LEU A 100 -5.02 -8.38 11.97
CA LEU A 100 -4.94 -9.48 11.02
C LEU A 100 -3.76 -10.42 11.33
N ASP A 101 -2.59 -9.85 11.64
CA ASP A 101 -1.40 -10.61 12.06
C ASP A 101 -1.68 -11.42 13.34
N GLN A 102 -2.31 -10.79 14.34
CA GLN A 102 -2.72 -11.48 15.57
C GLN A 102 -3.75 -12.59 15.28
N TYR A 103 -4.69 -12.38 14.35
CA TYR A 103 -5.64 -13.40 13.93
C TYR A 103 -4.93 -14.59 13.28
N VAL A 104 -3.95 -14.35 12.39
CA VAL A 104 -3.17 -15.44 11.76
C VAL A 104 -2.37 -16.21 12.79
N LYS A 105 -1.71 -15.54 13.74
CA LYS A 105 -0.90 -16.16 14.81
C LYS A 105 -1.72 -16.93 15.85
N SER A 106 -2.91 -16.45 16.19
CA SER A 106 -3.78 -17.08 17.18
C SER A 106 -4.67 -18.19 16.60
N SER A 107 -4.98 -18.13 15.30
CA SER A 107 -5.79 -19.13 14.64
C SER A 107 -4.98 -20.39 14.37
N ARG A 108 -5.40 -21.51 14.97
CA ARG A 108 -4.91 -22.84 14.59
C ARG A 108 -5.44 -23.18 13.19
N GLN A 109 -4.62 -22.90 12.19
CA GLN A 109 -4.99 -23.13 10.80
C GLN A 109 -5.20 -24.64 10.56
N PRO A 110 -6.28 -25.02 9.83
CA PRO A 110 -6.60 -26.44 9.63
C PRO A 110 -5.54 -27.15 8.79
N ASN A 111 -4.90 -26.43 7.87
CA ASN A 111 -3.88 -26.93 6.96
C ASN A 111 -2.65 -26.01 6.98
N LYS A 112 -1.45 -26.60 6.92
CA LYS A 112 -0.16 -25.86 6.82
C LYS A 112 -0.20 -24.82 5.69
N GLN A 113 -0.68 -25.24 4.51
CA GLN A 113 -0.79 -24.37 3.33
C GLN A 113 -1.67 -23.13 3.54
N THR A 114 -2.75 -23.25 4.33
CA THR A 114 -3.61 -22.10 4.64
C THR A 114 -2.88 -21.12 5.55
N GLY A 115 -2.12 -21.64 6.52
CA GLY A 115 -1.18 -20.88 7.34
C GLY A 115 -0.17 -20.12 6.49
N ASP A 116 0.65 -20.83 5.73
CA ASP A 116 1.69 -20.27 4.86
C ASP A 116 1.11 -19.21 3.90
N HIS A 117 -0.06 -19.47 3.31
CA HIS A 117 -0.75 -18.51 2.45
C HIS A 117 -1.16 -17.24 3.21
N SER A 118 -1.80 -17.39 4.37
CA SER A 118 -2.22 -16.24 5.18
C SER A 118 -1.04 -15.40 5.66
N GLU A 119 0.05 -16.04 6.07
CA GLU A 119 1.30 -15.38 6.45
C GLU A 119 1.93 -14.61 5.28
N THR A 120 1.99 -15.24 4.10
CA THR A 120 2.47 -14.60 2.87
C THR A 120 1.65 -13.35 2.53
N ILE A 121 0.31 -13.44 2.63
CA ILE A 121 -0.57 -12.30 2.36
C ILE A 121 -0.37 -11.18 3.39
N VAL A 122 -0.27 -11.51 4.68
CA VAL A 122 0.06 -10.51 5.72
C VAL A 122 1.40 -9.85 5.42
N GLY A 123 2.40 -10.61 4.98
CA GLY A 123 3.69 -10.05 4.60
C GLY A 123 3.67 -9.11 3.43
N PHE A 124 2.96 -9.50 2.37
CA PHE A 124 2.76 -8.65 1.22
C PHE A 124 2.01 -7.35 1.57
N LEU A 125 0.99 -7.42 2.43
CA LEU A 125 0.27 -6.23 2.91
C LEU A 125 1.17 -5.33 3.75
N ASN A 126 2.03 -5.90 4.60
CA ASN A 126 3.01 -5.15 5.39
C ASN A 126 4.03 -4.43 4.51
N LEU A 127 4.57 -5.12 3.50
CA LEU A 127 5.47 -4.50 2.54
C LEU A 127 4.80 -3.33 1.81
N LYS A 128 3.56 -3.51 1.34
CA LYS A 128 2.83 -2.42 0.67
C LYS A 128 2.55 -1.24 1.60
N LEU A 129 2.13 -1.49 2.84
CA LEU A 129 1.89 -0.43 3.82
C LEU A 129 3.20 0.27 4.19
N SER A 130 4.30 -0.47 4.32
CA SER A 130 5.63 0.08 4.57
C SER A 130 6.09 1.01 3.44
N ASN A 131 5.92 0.59 2.19
CA ASN A 131 6.21 1.42 1.03
C ASN A 131 5.34 2.68 0.99
N ALA A 132 4.02 2.57 1.22
CA ALA A 132 3.13 3.74 1.30
C ALA A 132 3.51 4.70 2.43
N THR A 133 3.91 4.16 3.59
CA THR A 133 4.37 4.94 4.75
C THR A 133 5.69 5.66 4.42
N LYS A 134 6.59 4.99 3.70
CA LYS A 134 7.86 5.56 3.20
C LYS A 134 7.62 6.70 2.22
N ASP A 135 6.81 6.46 1.19
CA ASP A 135 6.46 7.50 0.22
C ASP A 135 5.83 8.71 0.92
N PHE A 136 4.97 8.48 1.92
CA PHE A 136 4.39 9.55 2.72
C PHE A 136 5.44 10.38 3.46
N LYS A 137 6.37 9.72 4.15
CA LYS A 137 7.47 10.38 4.84
C LYS A 137 8.31 11.22 3.87
N ASP A 138 8.67 10.66 2.72
CA ASP A 138 9.48 11.34 1.71
C ASP A 138 8.76 12.61 1.18
N ILE A 139 7.44 12.54 0.95
CA ILE A 139 6.64 13.70 0.53
C ILE A 139 6.58 14.78 1.63
N LEU A 140 6.46 14.37 2.89
CA LEU A 140 6.43 15.29 4.03
C LEU A 140 7.77 16.00 4.23
N GLU A 141 8.89 15.32 3.99
CA GLU A 141 10.22 15.92 4.01
C GLU A 141 10.37 16.97 2.90
N VAL A 142 9.99 16.63 1.66
CA VAL A 142 9.99 17.58 0.53
C VAL A 142 9.10 18.79 0.83
N ARG A 143 7.94 18.58 1.46
CA ARG A 143 7.05 19.68 1.84
C ARG A 143 7.68 20.56 2.92
N THR A 144 8.32 19.96 3.92
CA THR A 144 9.02 20.68 5.00
C THR A 144 10.14 21.55 4.43
N GLU A 145 10.94 21.00 3.52
CA GLU A 145 11.99 21.73 2.82
C GLU A 145 11.42 22.88 1.97
N SER A 146 10.34 22.62 1.23
CA SER A 146 9.69 23.64 0.41
C SER A 146 9.15 24.80 1.27
N LEU A 147 8.57 24.52 2.43
CA LEU A 147 8.09 25.55 3.36
C LEU A 147 9.25 26.39 3.92
N LYS A 148 10.38 25.73 4.26
CA LYS A 148 11.60 26.41 4.71
C LYS A 148 12.17 27.34 3.64
N GLN A 149 12.32 26.86 2.40
CA GLN A 149 12.82 27.68 1.28
C GLN A 149 11.90 28.87 0.98
N GLN A 150 10.57 28.70 1.11
CA GLN A 150 9.62 29.81 0.95
C GLN A 150 9.77 30.86 2.05
N GLN A 151 10.00 30.42 3.29
CA GLN A 151 10.25 31.30 4.42
C GLN A 151 11.56 32.09 4.24
N GLU A 152 12.66 31.42 3.89
CA GLU A 152 13.96 32.07 3.65
C GLU A 152 13.89 33.11 2.51
N LYS A 153 13.17 32.82 1.42
CA LYS A 153 12.96 33.78 0.33
C LYS A 153 12.15 35.00 0.77
N LYS A 154 11.13 34.80 1.61
CA LYS A 154 10.31 35.89 2.16
C LYS A 154 11.11 36.72 3.17
N ASP A 155 11.90 36.08 4.03
CA ASP A 155 12.76 36.78 5.00
C ASP A 155 13.85 37.58 4.28
N SER A 156 14.38 37.04 3.19
CA SER A 156 15.28 37.78 2.29
C SER A 156 14.58 39.01 1.72
N PHE A 157 13.35 38.91 1.23
CA PHE A 157 12.61 40.04 0.66
C PHE A 157 12.14 41.06 1.72
N SER A 158 11.75 40.59 2.91
CA SER A 158 11.33 41.44 4.04
C SER A 158 12.50 42.14 4.73
N GLY A 159 13.72 41.60 4.62
CA GLY A 159 14.93 42.23 5.15
C GLY A 159 15.37 43.47 4.35
N TYR A 160 15.00 43.58 3.08
CA TYR A 160 15.38 44.72 2.23
C TYR A 160 14.42 45.91 2.32
N SER A 161 13.23 45.77 2.93
CA SER A 161 12.28 46.89 3.04
C SER A 161 12.59 47.88 4.18
N ASN A 162 13.56 47.58 5.06
CA ASN A 162 13.95 48.46 6.18
C ASN A 162 15.32 49.15 6.00
N THR A 163 15.91 49.13 4.80
CA THR A 163 17.19 49.83 4.52
C THR A 163 17.09 50.97 3.53
N PHE A 164 15.88 51.40 3.14
CA PHE A 164 15.65 52.68 2.47
C PHE A 164 15.40 53.80 3.48
N SER A 165 16.30 53.94 4.44
CA SER A 165 16.42 55.07 5.36
C SER A 165 17.86 55.57 5.28
N SER A 166 18.02 56.56 4.41
CA SER A 166 19.06 57.60 4.34
C SER A 166 20.40 57.31 5.03
N PRO A 167 21.52 57.20 4.28
CA PRO A 167 22.85 57.28 4.89
C PRO A 167 23.07 58.70 5.44
N PRO A 168 23.59 58.86 6.67
CA PRO A 168 23.96 60.16 7.21
C PRO A 168 25.20 60.68 6.46
N GLY A 169 25.20 62.00 6.24
CA GLY A 169 26.07 62.65 5.27
C GLY A 169 27.58 62.47 5.46
N SER A 170 28.29 62.59 4.35
CA SER A 170 29.58 63.26 4.31
C SER A 170 29.85 63.76 2.89
N SER A 171 30.25 65.01 2.84
CA SER A 171 30.74 65.81 1.72
C SER A 171 31.75 65.09 0.80
N HIS A 172 31.54 65.16 -0.51
CA HIS A 172 32.47 65.76 -1.49
C HIS A 172 32.14 65.35 -2.95
N GLU A 173 31.90 66.38 -3.76
CA GLU A 173 32.41 66.63 -5.12
C GLU A 173 32.31 65.55 -6.24
N HIS A 174 31.37 65.82 -7.16
CA HIS A 174 31.56 65.97 -8.62
C HIS A 174 31.77 64.73 -9.55
N PRO A 175 31.41 64.86 -10.86
CA PRO A 175 30.32 64.07 -11.46
C PRO A 175 30.73 63.27 -12.71
N SER A 176 29.87 62.36 -13.20
CA SER A 176 29.60 62.12 -14.63
C SER A 176 28.86 60.78 -14.82
N GLY A 177 27.78 60.76 -15.63
CA GLY A 177 27.39 59.55 -16.35
C GLY A 177 25.93 59.09 -16.25
N ASN A 178 25.10 59.60 -17.17
CA ASN A 178 24.24 58.80 -18.05
C ASN A 178 22.88 58.25 -17.51
N ASN A 179 21.83 59.01 -17.84
CA ASN A 179 20.61 58.60 -18.56
C ASN A 179 19.75 57.42 -18.03
N ASN A 180 18.57 57.72 -17.46
CA ASN A 180 17.26 57.59 -18.14
C ASN A 180 16.03 57.74 -17.20
N SER A 181 15.04 58.49 -17.71
CA SER A 181 13.60 58.57 -17.39
C SER A 181 13.17 58.87 -15.94
N ALA A 182 12.74 60.09 -15.60
CA ALA A 182 11.49 60.79 -15.95
C ALA A 182 10.26 60.32 -15.14
N LEU A 183 9.46 61.31 -14.68
CA LEU A 183 8.19 61.25 -13.93
C LEU A 183 8.40 61.20 -12.39
N TYR A 184 8.18 62.23 -11.57
CA TYR A 184 7.25 63.36 -11.58
C TYR A 184 7.92 64.64 -11.06
N LYS A 185 7.61 65.77 -11.69
CA LYS A 185 7.95 67.13 -11.31
C LYS A 185 6.66 67.83 -10.87
N TYR A 186 6.61 68.30 -9.63
CA TYR A 186 5.83 69.47 -9.22
C TYR A 186 6.71 70.28 -8.26
N GLU A 187 7.06 71.49 -8.71
CA GLU A 187 7.71 72.56 -7.95
C GLU A 187 6.64 73.53 -7.43
N MET A 188 7.06 74.32 -6.45
CA MET A 188 6.41 75.47 -5.79
C MET A 188 5.54 75.13 -4.59
N GLU A 189 5.64 75.80 -3.44
CA GLU A 189 6.51 76.87 -2.92
C GLU A 189 6.18 76.95 -1.41
N ASP A 190 7.06 77.60 -0.66
CA ASP A 190 7.05 77.87 0.78
C ASP A 190 5.68 77.89 1.50
N ASP A 191 5.56 77.16 2.63
CA ASP A 191 5.16 77.80 3.90
C ASP A 191 5.46 76.90 5.12
N ASP A 192 5.82 77.61 6.19
CA ASP A 192 6.23 77.19 7.52
C ASP A 192 5.02 76.81 8.38
N ASN A 193 4.85 75.52 8.73
CA ASN A 193 4.28 75.18 10.04
C ASN A 193 4.33 73.68 10.38
N SER A 194 4.62 73.44 11.66
CA SER A 194 4.29 72.26 12.46
C SER A 194 3.29 71.26 11.87
N ASN A 195 3.70 69.99 11.73
CA ASN A 195 3.02 68.82 12.32
C ASN A 195 3.57 67.51 11.73
N GLU A 196 4.22 66.72 12.58
CA GLU A 196 3.97 65.29 12.78
C GLU A 196 3.51 64.47 11.54
N HIS A 197 4.38 64.33 10.53
CA HIS A 197 4.15 63.37 9.45
C HIS A 197 4.70 62.00 9.83
N SER A 198 3.90 61.26 10.61
CA SER A 198 4.05 59.81 10.77
C SER A 198 3.75 59.13 9.43
N ILE A 199 4.75 58.46 8.87
CA ILE A 199 4.57 57.58 7.70
C ILE A 199 3.82 56.34 8.18
N LEU A 200 2.49 56.36 8.01
CA LEU A 200 1.62 55.20 8.18
C LEU A 200 1.94 54.17 7.09
N MET A 201 2.74 53.17 7.46
CA MET A 201 2.78 51.89 6.76
C MET A 201 1.37 51.31 6.68
N PRO A 202 0.94 50.71 5.55
CA PRO A 202 -0.34 50.01 5.48
C PRO A 202 -0.34 48.89 6.53
N GLN A 203 -1.12 49.06 7.59
CA GLN A 203 -1.33 48.05 8.64
C GLN A 203 -1.83 46.71 8.06
N GLU A 204 -2.40 46.72 6.85
CA GLU A 204 -2.79 45.53 6.09
C GLU A 204 -1.60 44.64 5.71
N LEU A 205 -0.42 45.19 5.42
CA LEU A 205 0.73 44.37 4.98
C LEU A 205 1.35 43.59 6.14
N MET A 206 1.38 44.16 7.35
CA MET A 206 1.96 43.53 8.54
C MET A 206 1.04 42.45 9.14
N MET A 207 -0.27 42.59 8.97
CA MET A 207 -1.25 41.58 9.37
C MET A 207 -1.11 40.32 8.51
N HIS A 208 -1.04 40.47 7.18
CA HIS A 208 -0.84 39.35 6.26
C HIS A 208 0.51 38.63 6.43
N THR A 209 1.58 39.35 6.82
CA THR A 209 2.87 38.70 7.06
C THR A 209 2.83 37.78 8.28
N THR A 210 2.09 38.16 9.32
CA THR A 210 2.00 37.46 10.60
C THR A 210 1.13 36.21 10.51
N ASP A 211 0.00 36.31 9.82
CA ASP A 211 -0.91 35.18 9.57
C ASP A 211 -0.23 34.09 8.72
N TYR A 212 0.56 34.49 7.73
CA TYR A 212 1.33 33.55 6.93
C TYR A 212 2.39 32.81 7.75
N SER A 213 3.19 33.52 8.57
CA SER A 213 4.22 32.88 9.40
C SER A 213 3.64 31.92 10.44
N SER A 214 2.52 32.27 11.07
CA SER A 214 1.88 31.43 12.08
C SER A 214 1.28 30.16 11.45
N SER A 215 0.63 30.29 10.29
CA SER A 215 0.07 29.16 9.54
C SER A 215 1.17 28.18 9.09
N ARG A 216 2.34 28.70 8.69
CA ARG A 216 3.50 27.91 8.29
C ARG A 216 4.14 27.17 9.46
N LEU A 217 4.27 27.80 10.62
CA LEU A 217 4.76 27.16 11.83
C LEU A 217 3.86 25.98 12.24
N ARG A 218 2.53 26.19 12.21
CA ARG A 218 1.55 25.12 12.47
C ARG A 218 1.66 23.97 11.47
N ALA A 219 1.82 24.27 10.19
CA ALA A 219 2.01 23.24 9.17
C ALA A 219 3.29 22.42 9.41
N ALA A 220 4.41 23.08 9.74
CA ALA A 220 5.67 22.41 10.04
C ALA A 220 5.59 21.55 11.32
N GLU A 221 4.92 22.05 12.37
CA GLU A 221 4.68 21.30 13.61
C GLU A 221 3.81 20.05 13.34
N ASN A 222 2.74 20.20 12.57
CA ASN A 222 1.87 19.09 12.16
C ASN A 222 2.62 18.04 11.34
N ILE A 223 3.48 18.46 10.40
CA ILE A 223 4.32 17.56 9.62
C ILE A 223 5.30 16.83 10.55
N SER A 224 5.97 17.56 11.45
CA SER A 224 6.93 16.99 12.40
C SER A 224 6.27 15.96 13.32
N SER A 225 5.11 16.28 13.89
CA SER A 225 4.30 15.35 14.70
C SER A 225 3.93 14.09 13.90
N THR A 226 3.57 14.27 12.63
CA THR A 226 3.21 13.15 11.75
C THR A 226 4.42 12.27 11.44
N ILE A 227 5.58 12.84 11.12
CA ILE A 227 6.82 12.09 10.89
C ILE A 227 7.18 11.26 12.13
N ASN A 228 7.15 11.84 13.32
CA ASN A 228 7.41 11.13 14.58
C ASN A 228 6.41 9.95 14.79
N GLN A 229 5.14 10.13 14.44
CA GLN A 229 4.17 9.03 14.51
C GLN A 229 4.44 7.93 13.48
N LEU A 230 4.87 8.30 12.27
CA LEU A 230 5.26 7.33 11.24
C LEU A 230 6.47 6.51 11.68
N GLU A 231 7.42 7.06 12.44
CA GLU A 231 8.55 6.30 13.01
C GLU A 231 8.10 5.15 13.92
N GLY A 232 7.05 5.35 14.71
CA GLY A 232 6.43 4.28 15.49
C GLY A 232 5.86 3.16 14.60
N ILE A 233 5.20 3.54 13.51
CA ILE A 233 4.67 2.59 12.51
C ILE A 233 5.80 1.88 11.77
N PHE A 234 6.87 2.58 11.38
CA PHE A 234 8.05 1.98 10.76
C PHE A 234 8.71 0.96 11.66
N THR A 235 8.82 1.24 12.97
CA THR A 235 9.39 0.28 13.92
C THR A 235 8.54 -1.00 13.98
N GLN A 236 7.21 -0.84 14.00
CA GLN A 236 6.29 -1.96 13.99
C GLN A 236 6.37 -2.77 12.68
N LEU A 237 6.37 -2.09 11.53
CA LEU A 237 6.46 -2.71 10.21
C LEU A 237 7.83 -3.35 10.00
N ALA A 238 8.92 -2.74 10.48
CA ALA A 238 10.27 -3.29 10.41
C ALA A 238 10.39 -4.59 11.22
N ASN A 239 9.83 -4.62 12.44
CA ASN A 239 9.79 -5.84 13.23
C ASN A 239 9.01 -6.96 12.50
N LEU A 240 7.91 -6.61 11.84
CA LEU A 240 7.08 -7.57 11.13
C LEU A 240 7.78 -8.08 9.84
N VAL A 241 8.36 -7.18 9.06
CA VAL A 241 9.13 -7.53 7.84
C VAL A 241 10.41 -8.31 8.18
N SER A 242 11.09 -7.96 9.27
CA SER A 242 12.29 -8.68 9.72
C SER A 242 11.97 -10.10 10.20
N MET A 243 10.79 -10.34 10.78
CA MET A 243 10.36 -11.70 11.16
C MET A 243 10.00 -12.55 9.94
N GLN A 244 9.67 -11.94 8.81
CA GLN A 244 9.31 -12.62 7.56
C GLN A 244 10.48 -12.67 6.56
N GLY A 245 11.71 -12.65 7.08
CA GLY A 245 12.92 -12.77 6.29
C GLY A 245 12.77 -13.90 5.28
N GLU A 246 12.76 -13.54 4.00
CA GLU A 246 12.83 -14.46 2.87
C GLU A 246 11.52 -15.16 2.41
N VAL A 247 10.35 -14.48 2.38
CA VAL A 247 9.12 -15.03 1.72
C VAL A 247 8.44 -14.07 0.75
N ILE A 248 9.21 -13.18 0.09
CA ILE A 248 8.71 -12.31 -0.99
C ILE A 248 9.67 -12.37 -2.18
N GLU A 249 9.84 -13.55 -2.81
CA GLU A 249 10.20 -13.65 -4.25
C GLU A 249 10.36 -15.08 -4.81
N ARG A 250 10.42 -16.12 -3.98
CA ARG A 250 10.62 -17.49 -4.51
C ARG A 250 9.29 -18.20 -4.76
N ILE A 251 8.79 -18.05 -5.98
CA ILE A 251 7.76 -18.94 -6.56
C ILE A 251 8.17 -20.42 -6.38
N ASP A 252 9.49 -20.69 -6.33
CA ASP A 252 10.07 -22.02 -6.25
C ASP A 252 9.83 -22.74 -4.90
N SER A 253 9.82 -22.03 -3.75
CA SER A 253 9.75 -22.72 -2.44
C SER A 253 8.41 -23.43 -2.24
N ASN A 254 7.32 -22.82 -2.72
CA ASN A 254 6.00 -23.42 -2.66
C ASN A 254 5.86 -24.56 -3.68
N MET A 255 6.64 -24.55 -4.77
CA MET A 255 6.70 -25.65 -5.73
C MET A 255 7.41 -26.86 -5.11
N ASP A 256 8.54 -26.67 -4.41
CA ASP A 256 9.29 -27.74 -3.75
C ASP A 256 8.45 -28.44 -2.66
N ASP A 257 7.78 -27.68 -1.80
CA ASP A 257 6.88 -28.22 -0.77
C ASP A 257 5.70 -28.97 -1.39
N SER A 258 5.16 -28.46 -2.51
CA SER A 258 4.08 -29.12 -3.24
C SER A 258 4.56 -30.42 -3.89
N LEU A 259 5.75 -30.43 -4.49
CA LEU A 259 6.39 -31.61 -5.07
C LEU A 259 6.64 -32.68 -3.99
N ALA A 260 7.14 -32.28 -2.82
CA ALA A 260 7.35 -33.19 -1.70
C ALA A 260 6.03 -33.81 -1.21
N ASN A 261 4.97 -33.02 -1.08
CA ASN A 261 3.65 -33.52 -0.68
C ASN A 261 3.01 -34.40 -1.75
N ILE A 262 3.16 -34.05 -3.03
CA ILE A 262 2.70 -34.87 -4.16
C ILE A 262 3.45 -36.20 -4.19
N SER A 263 4.78 -36.20 -3.97
CA SER A 263 5.58 -37.44 -3.90
C SER A 263 5.10 -38.34 -2.77
N ARG A 264 4.90 -37.81 -1.56
CA ARG A 264 4.37 -38.58 -0.42
C ARG A 264 2.96 -39.13 -0.68
N GLY A 265 2.10 -38.33 -1.32
CA GLY A 265 0.77 -38.74 -1.73
C GLY A 265 0.79 -39.85 -2.79
N HIS A 266 1.70 -39.74 -3.76
CA HIS A 266 1.93 -40.75 -4.79
C HIS A 266 2.43 -42.07 -4.19
N ASP A 267 3.40 -42.02 -3.28
CA ASP A 267 3.92 -43.21 -2.59
C ASP A 267 2.81 -43.91 -1.77
N SER A 268 1.95 -43.12 -1.11
CA SER A 268 0.79 -43.64 -0.38
C SER A 268 -0.25 -44.28 -1.31
N LEU A 269 -0.46 -43.72 -2.50
CA LEU A 269 -1.34 -44.28 -3.52
C LEU A 269 -0.77 -45.58 -4.10
N ILE A 270 0.53 -45.63 -4.39
CA ILE A 270 1.20 -46.86 -4.82
C ILE A 270 1.12 -47.93 -3.74
N GLN A 271 1.39 -47.59 -2.49
CA GLN A 271 1.29 -48.52 -1.37
C GLN A 271 -0.13 -49.06 -1.23
N THR A 272 -1.14 -48.20 -1.36
CA THR A 272 -2.55 -48.62 -1.34
C THR A 272 -2.89 -49.52 -2.53
N LEU A 273 -2.42 -49.18 -3.74
CA LEU A 273 -2.63 -49.97 -4.94
C LEU A 273 -1.96 -51.35 -4.84
N LEU A 274 -0.74 -51.43 -4.31
CA LEU A 274 -0.04 -52.70 -4.06
C LEU A 274 -0.76 -53.54 -3.00
N ASN A 275 -1.25 -52.93 -1.91
CA ASN A 275 -2.03 -53.64 -0.90
C ASN A 275 -3.37 -54.16 -1.45
N VAL A 276 -4.08 -53.35 -2.24
CA VAL A 276 -5.33 -53.75 -2.90
C VAL A 276 -5.08 -54.83 -3.96
N SER A 277 -3.99 -54.72 -4.74
CA SER A 277 -3.62 -55.69 -5.77
C SER A 277 -3.18 -57.03 -5.18
N SER A 278 -2.40 -57.03 -4.09
CA SER A 278 -1.99 -58.25 -3.38
C SER A 278 -3.21 -59.03 -2.89
N ASN A 279 -4.20 -58.32 -2.34
CA ASN A 279 -5.46 -58.93 -1.90
C ASN A 279 -6.30 -59.51 -3.05
N ARG A 280 -6.07 -59.15 -4.32
CA ARG A 280 -6.78 -59.78 -5.45
C ARG A 280 -6.45 -61.27 -5.61
N SER A 281 -5.21 -61.68 -5.34
CA SER A 281 -4.86 -63.10 -5.36
C SER A 281 -5.53 -63.84 -4.20
N LEU A 282 -5.56 -63.21 -3.02
CA LEU A 282 -6.18 -63.78 -1.83
C LEU A 282 -7.70 -63.93 -2.00
N ILE A 283 -8.39 -62.90 -2.51
CA ILE A 283 -9.84 -62.98 -2.75
C ILE A 283 -10.19 -63.99 -3.83
N LEU A 284 -9.37 -64.13 -4.88
CA LEU A 284 -9.59 -65.14 -5.93
C LEU A 284 -9.43 -66.57 -5.39
N LYS A 285 -8.45 -66.81 -4.51
CA LYS A 285 -8.28 -68.11 -3.83
C LYS A 285 -9.47 -68.42 -2.92
N ILE A 286 -9.91 -67.46 -2.10
CA ILE A 286 -11.09 -67.63 -1.23
C ILE A 286 -12.35 -67.88 -2.06
N PHE A 287 -12.52 -67.16 -3.16
CA PHE A 287 -13.65 -67.35 -4.08
C PHE A 287 -13.66 -68.73 -4.73
N LEU A 288 -12.49 -69.27 -5.13
CA LEU A 288 -12.37 -70.63 -5.67
C LEU A 288 -12.74 -71.68 -4.63
N VAL A 289 -12.26 -71.54 -3.39
CA VAL A 289 -12.62 -72.45 -2.28
C VAL A 289 -14.13 -72.41 -2.02
N LEU A 290 -14.75 -71.22 -2.06
CA LEU A 290 -16.19 -71.06 -1.89
C LEU A 290 -16.97 -71.76 -3.03
N ILE A 291 -16.54 -71.64 -4.28
CA ILE A 291 -17.14 -72.36 -5.42
C ILE A 291 -17.04 -73.88 -5.23
N VAL A 292 -15.87 -74.40 -4.85
CA VAL A 292 -15.70 -75.84 -4.60
C VAL A 292 -16.62 -76.31 -3.48
N PHE A 293 -16.76 -75.53 -2.40
CA PHE A 293 -17.67 -75.85 -1.30
C PHE A 293 -19.14 -75.86 -1.74
N ILE A 294 -19.57 -74.88 -2.54
CA ILE A 294 -20.93 -74.86 -3.12
C ILE A 294 -21.17 -76.09 -4.00
N VAL A 295 -20.22 -76.46 -4.86
CA VAL A 295 -20.35 -77.64 -5.73
C VAL A 295 -20.46 -78.93 -4.91
N ILE A 296 -19.62 -79.10 -3.88
CA ILE A 296 -19.70 -80.25 -2.96
C ILE A 296 -21.05 -80.25 -2.23
N PHE A 297 -21.50 -79.11 -1.70
CA PHE A 297 -22.76 -79.04 -0.98
C PHE A 297 -23.96 -79.37 -1.88
N VAL A 298 -23.98 -78.87 -3.12
CA VAL A 298 -25.03 -79.21 -4.10
C VAL A 298 -24.97 -80.68 -4.52
N VAL A 299 -23.80 -81.29 -4.66
CA VAL A 299 -23.68 -82.69 -5.09
C VAL A 299 -24.00 -83.69 -3.96
N PHE A 300 -23.69 -83.34 -2.70
CA PHE A 300 -23.87 -84.25 -1.56
C PHE A 300 -25.14 -83.99 -0.72
N PHE A 301 -25.72 -82.78 -0.75
CA PHE A 301 -26.92 -82.42 0.03
C PHE A 301 -28.17 -82.10 -0.80
N ALA A 302 -28.09 -82.07 -2.14
CA ALA A 302 -29.28 -82.07 -2.99
C ALA A 302 -29.66 -83.50 -3.39
#